data_AF-A0A800E8M1-F1
#
_entry.id   AF-A0A800E8M1-F1
#
_cell.length_a   1.000
_cell.length_b   1.000
_cell.length_c   1.000
_cell.angle_alpha   90.00
_cell.angle_beta   90.00
_cell.angle_gamma   90.00
#
_symmetry.space_group_name_H-M   'P 1'
#
loop_
_entity.id
_entity.type
_entity.pdbx_description
1 polymer ?
#
loop_
_entity_poly.entity_id
_entity_poly.type
_entity_poly.pdbx_seq_one_letter_code
_entity_poly.pdbx_strand_id
1 'polypeptide(L)'
;MKRILLITLVGILSFTYSSAQLADGSIAPDWTLTDVNGTAHNLYSYLDGSYTVFLDFSAVWCGPCWSYHTSGALEDLYIHHGPEGFPNVDANTTDDVMVFFIEGDASALACLQGNGCGTQGDWLTGTPYPVFCTDGTVNNDNTTSLYSIAFWPTVYMICPDRTLIEAGQSSSPYSLVSCNPAATFSNDPNVMLYSGASIQCNGTLAPVVTIMNNGINNLTSVDVEVDVTGNTTFNTTVSWTGNLSTYQSTNFVLPTITGMQGYEFIMITVSNPNGGIDGDLTNNVTGFTSYPPGLGNPPSQGQITASITQNGNSLTANAANGSSPYIYTWSNGLPSTQTVTPTVGGSYSVVIEDANGCISDPVTRILTISTGVENPNYVNGLNIYPNPSEDVFTITFNSEKAQGYNLSVLNVLGEVLYTEKLNDFIGVYSKQVSLSNYSKAIYFLEIETDEGRVNKKLVLQ
;
A
#
# COMPACT_ATOMS: atom_id res chain seq x y z
N MET A 1 36.36 -33.49 -10.72
CA MET A 1 35.94 -32.19 -11.28
C MET A 1 34.77 -31.66 -10.45
N LYS A 2 34.46 -30.35 -10.52
CA LYS A 2 33.75 -29.61 -9.46
C LYS A 2 32.30 -30.09 -9.24
N ARG A 3 31.88 -30.19 -7.97
CA ARG A 3 30.45 -30.26 -7.59
C ARG A 3 29.86 -28.85 -7.66
N ILE A 4 28.74 -28.67 -8.36
CA ILE A 4 28.00 -27.40 -8.36
C ILE A 4 26.87 -27.55 -7.35
N LEU A 5 26.91 -26.75 -6.30
CA LEU A 5 25.87 -26.66 -5.27
C LEU A 5 24.87 -25.59 -5.73
N LEU A 6 23.64 -25.99 -6.08
CA LEU A 6 22.58 -25.02 -6.35
C LEU A 6 22.00 -24.55 -5.01
N ILE A 7 22.41 -23.36 -4.58
CA ILE A 7 21.77 -22.66 -3.46
C ILE A 7 20.58 -21.89 -4.05
N THR A 8 19.36 -22.37 -3.80
CA THR A 8 18.14 -21.60 -4.08
C THR A 8 18.05 -20.44 -3.09
N LEU A 9 18.46 -19.26 -3.54
CA LEU A 9 18.28 -18.01 -2.82
C LEU A 9 16.78 -17.69 -2.75
N VAL A 10 16.16 -17.87 -1.59
CA VAL A 10 14.80 -17.39 -1.33
C VAL A 10 14.86 -15.88 -1.21
N GLY A 11 14.65 -15.20 -2.33
CA GLY A 11 14.47 -13.75 -2.36
C GLY A 11 13.17 -13.38 -1.67
N ILE A 12 13.25 -12.98 -0.39
CA ILE A 12 12.17 -12.27 0.28
C ILE A 12 12.09 -10.90 -0.40
N LEU A 13 11.23 -10.81 -1.42
CA LEU A 13 10.74 -9.52 -1.93
C LEU A 13 9.80 -8.94 -0.88
N SER A 14 10.39 -8.31 0.14
CA SER A 14 9.70 -7.32 0.95
C SER A 14 9.21 -6.23 0.01
N PHE A 15 7.90 -6.19 -0.23
CA PHE A 15 7.25 -5.06 -0.86
C PHE A 15 7.44 -3.86 0.04
N THR A 16 8.42 -3.02 -0.27
CA THR A 16 8.49 -1.67 0.25
C THR A 16 7.24 -0.95 -0.24
N TYR A 17 6.36 -0.56 0.68
CA TYR A 17 5.40 0.49 0.39
C TYR A 17 6.22 1.68 -0.09
N SER A 18 5.98 2.12 -1.33
CA SER A 18 6.53 3.37 -1.83
C SER A 18 5.73 4.49 -1.17
N SER A 19 6.05 4.80 0.09
CA SER A 19 5.63 6.04 0.72
C SER A 19 6.21 7.17 -0.13
N ALA A 20 5.35 7.82 -0.91
CA ALA A 20 5.71 9.11 -1.48
C ALA A 20 5.75 10.12 -0.33
N GLN A 21 6.73 11.02 -0.38
CA GLN A 21 6.76 12.17 0.51
C GLN A 21 5.51 13.04 0.29
N LEU A 22 5.15 13.84 1.30
CA LEU A 22 3.93 14.66 1.22
C LEU A 22 3.98 15.59 0.00
N ALA A 23 2.91 15.55 -0.80
CA ALA A 23 2.81 16.34 -2.02
C ALA A 23 2.52 17.81 -1.71
N ASP A 24 2.92 18.71 -2.61
CA ASP A 24 2.61 20.14 -2.55
C ASP A 24 1.10 20.37 -2.31
N GLY A 25 0.78 21.28 -1.39
CA GLY A 25 -0.59 21.57 -0.93
C GLY A 25 -1.12 20.61 0.15
N SER A 26 -0.34 19.63 0.60
CA SER A 26 -0.71 18.80 1.77
C SER A 26 -0.71 19.63 3.05
N ILE A 27 -1.48 19.20 4.06
CA ILE A 27 -1.38 19.76 5.42
C ILE A 27 -0.18 19.14 6.14
N ALA A 28 0.70 19.98 6.66
CA ALA A 28 1.87 19.60 7.43
C ALA A 28 1.49 18.93 8.75
N PRO A 29 1.91 17.69 9.03
CA PRO A 29 1.70 17.06 10.33
C PRO A 29 2.36 17.87 11.45
N ASP A 30 1.58 18.23 12.47
CA ASP A 30 2.11 18.90 13.66
C ASP A 30 3.06 17.98 14.44
N TRP A 31 4.02 18.59 15.11
CA TRP A 31 4.99 17.91 15.96
C TRP A 31 5.41 18.80 17.12
N THR A 32 5.94 18.18 18.18
CA THR A 32 6.69 18.86 19.23
C THR A 32 8.02 18.15 19.40
N LEU A 33 9.12 18.86 19.21
CA LEU A 33 10.48 18.33 19.26
C LEU A 33 11.34 19.21 20.18
N THR A 34 12.35 18.63 20.81
CA THR A 34 13.30 19.35 21.66
C THR A 34 14.65 19.44 20.97
N ASP A 35 15.19 20.65 20.83
CA ASP A 35 16.47 20.90 20.15
C ASP A 35 17.67 20.37 20.96
N VAL A 36 18.85 20.35 20.34
CA VAL A 36 20.10 19.94 21.01
C VAL A 36 20.51 20.80 22.21
N ASN A 37 19.88 21.96 22.41
CA ASN A 37 20.08 22.85 23.56
C ASN A 37 19.06 22.61 24.70
N GLY A 38 18.05 21.76 24.49
CA GLY A 38 17.00 21.44 25.47
C GLY A 38 15.75 22.33 25.37
N THR A 39 15.59 23.11 24.30
CA THR A 39 14.42 23.96 24.04
C THR A 39 13.35 23.17 23.30
N ALA A 40 12.12 23.18 23.79
CA ALA A 40 10.99 22.54 23.11
C ALA A 40 10.35 23.50 22.09
N HIS A 41 10.10 22.98 20.89
CA HIS A 41 9.49 23.70 19.76
C HIS A 41 8.29 22.91 19.25
N ASN A 42 7.20 23.60 18.91
CA ASN A 42 6.00 23.03 18.29
C ASN A 42 5.71 23.76 16.98
N LEU A 43 5.50 23.01 15.89
CA LEU A 43 5.31 23.59 14.55
C LEU A 43 4.13 24.56 14.52
N TYR A 44 2.94 24.13 14.95
CA TYR A 44 1.73 24.95 14.85
C TYR A 44 1.81 26.23 15.68
N SER A 45 2.57 26.26 16.79
CA SER A 45 2.80 27.49 17.57
C SER A 45 3.53 28.60 16.77
N TYR A 46 4.38 28.24 15.80
CA TYR A 46 5.02 29.20 14.89
C TYR A 46 4.07 29.61 13.76
N LEU A 47 3.33 28.66 13.19
CA LEU A 47 2.36 28.91 12.11
C LEU A 47 1.22 29.81 12.56
N ASP A 48 0.63 29.54 13.74
CA ASP A 48 -0.37 30.40 14.37
C ASP A 48 0.21 31.79 14.74
N GLY A 49 1.53 31.90 14.87
CA GLY A 49 2.29 33.16 15.00
C GLY A 49 2.55 33.89 13.67
N SER A 50 2.03 33.39 12.54
CA SER A 50 2.28 33.88 11.16
C SER A 50 3.68 33.65 10.60
N TYR A 51 4.54 32.85 11.24
CA TYR A 51 5.84 32.48 10.67
C TYR A 51 5.69 31.45 9.55
N THR A 52 6.40 31.65 8.44
CA THR A 52 6.64 30.62 7.42
C THR A 52 7.75 29.70 7.91
N VAL A 53 7.51 28.40 8.00
CA VAL A 53 8.49 27.44 8.56
C VAL A 53 9.22 26.69 7.45
N PHE A 54 10.54 26.77 7.44
CA PHE A 54 11.40 25.90 6.63
C PHE A 54 11.88 24.71 7.46
N LEU A 55 11.60 23.49 6.99
CA LEU A 55 11.89 22.24 7.67
C LEU A 55 12.82 21.38 6.81
N ASP A 56 14.11 21.37 7.15
CA ASP A 56 15.15 20.55 6.52
C ASP A 56 15.19 19.17 7.16
N PHE A 57 14.78 18.15 6.39
CA PHE A 57 15.06 16.75 6.68
C PHE A 57 16.36 16.36 6.00
N SER A 58 17.39 16.12 6.82
CA SER A 58 18.75 15.74 6.37
C SER A 58 19.31 14.59 7.20
N ALA A 59 20.24 13.82 6.62
CA ALA A 59 20.93 12.73 7.30
C ALA A 59 22.44 13.05 7.41
N VAL A 60 23.08 12.81 8.55
CA VAL A 60 24.47 13.31 8.78
C VAL A 60 25.53 12.76 7.82
N TRP A 61 25.29 11.58 7.24
CA TRP A 61 26.20 10.94 6.27
C TRP A 61 25.94 11.36 4.81
N CYS A 62 24.86 12.10 4.54
CA CYS A 62 24.41 12.45 3.20
C CYS A 62 25.26 13.59 2.60
N GLY A 63 26.01 13.28 1.53
CA GLY A 63 26.86 14.25 0.83
C GLY A 63 26.10 15.46 0.24
N PRO A 64 24.97 15.27 -0.49
CA PRO A 64 24.15 16.38 -0.98
C PRO A 64 23.59 17.26 0.15
N CYS A 65 23.14 16.64 1.25
CA CYS A 65 22.66 17.33 2.44
C CYS A 65 23.75 18.24 3.03
N TRP A 66 24.97 17.71 3.19
CA TRP A 66 26.11 18.48 3.67
C TRP A 66 26.50 19.61 2.71
N SER A 67 26.40 19.38 1.39
CA SER A 67 26.64 20.41 0.38
C SER A 67 25.60 21.54 0.42
N TYR A 68 24.36 21.26 0.84
CA TYR A 68 23.33 22.28 1.01
C TYR A 68 23.49 23.01 2.34
N HIS A 69 23.70 22.27 3.43
CA HIS A 69 24.01 22.82 4.76
C HIS A 69 25.19 23.80 4.72
N THR A 70 26.34 23.36 4.17
CA THR A 70 27.54 24.20 4.04
C THR A 70 27.47 25.28 2.96
N SER A 71 26.35 25.40 2.23
CA SER A 71 26.12 26.54 1.32
C SER A 71 25.74 27.82 2.05
N GLY A 72 25.29 27.72 3.31
CA GLY A 72 24.78 28.84 4.10
C GLY A 72 23.37 29.30 3.72
N ALA A 73 22.67 28.67 2.77
CA ALA A 73 21.37 29.14 2.29
C ALA A 73 20.26 29.21 3.38
N LEU A 74 20.23 28.23 4.30
CA LEU A 74 19.31 28.23 5.44
C LEU A 74 19.83 29.07 6.63
N GLU A 75 21.14 29.26 6.73
CA GLU A 75 21.77 30.15 7.72
C GLU A 75 21.44 31.61 7.40
N ASP A 76 21.66 32.04 6.15
CA ASP A 76 21.33 33.36 5.63
C ASP A 76 19.82 33.67 5.77
N LEU A 77 18.97 32.68 5.45
CA LEU A 77 17.53 32.75 5.66
C LEU A 77 17.18 33.04 7.13
N TYR A 78 17.70 32.24 8.06
CA TYR A 78 17.38 32.40 9.48
C TYR A 78 17.96 33.69 10.07
N ILE A 79 19.17 34.10 9.68
CA ILE A 79 19.80 35.32 10.20
C ILE A 79 18.99 36.55 9.78
N HIS A 80 18.53 36.64 8.54
CA HIS A 80 17.85 37.84 8.02
C HIS A 80 16.32 37.83 8.11
N HIS A 81 15.71 36.67 8.36
CA HIS A 81 14.25 36.50 8.38
C HIS A 81 13.71 35.76 9.61
N GLY A 82 14.60 35.28 10.49
CA GLY A 82 14.27 34.57 11.73
C GLY A 82 13.55 35.44 12.77
N PRO A 83 13.06 34.86 13.88
CA PRO A 83 12.26 35.59 14.86
C PRO A 83 13.04 36.69 15.61
N GLU A 84 12.44 37.87 15.81
CA GLU A 84 13.12 39.01 16.45
C GLU A 84 13.63 38.65 17.86
N GLY A 85 14.92 38.91 18.10
CA GLY A 85 15.56 38.67 19.41
C GLY A 85 15.95 37.21 19.68
N PHE A 86 15.75 36.29 18.74
CA PHE A 86 16.31 34.94 18.84
C PHE A 86 17.84 34.95 18.65
N PRO A 87 18.58 33.94 19.17
CA PRO A 87 20.03 33.87 19.00
C PRO A 87 20.43 33.89 17.52
N ASN A 88 21.46 34.69 17.22
CA ASN A 88 22.05 34.87 15.88
C ASN A 88 21.16 35.54 14.81
N VAL A 89 19.93 35.95 15.13
CA VAL A 89 19.06 36.71 14.21
C VAL A 89 19.49 38.19 14.17
N ASP A 90 19.45 38.81 12.98
CA ASP A 90 19.77 40.24 12.80
C ASP A 90 18.68 41.12 13.45
N ALA A 91 19.09 42.25 14.04
CA ALA A 91 18.18 43.23 14.64
C ALA A 91 17.27 43.96 13.62
N ASN A 92 17.48 43.74 12.32
CA ASN A 92 16.66 44.25 11.22
C ASN A 92 15.96 43.10 10.45
N THR A 93 15.77 41.95 11.09
CA THR A 93 15.04 40.81 10.53
C THR A 93 13.64 41.20 10.06
N THR A 94 13.09 40.46 9.09
CA THR A 94 11.68 40.56 8.69
C THR A 94 10.70 39.93 9.68
N ASP A 95 11.19 39.11 10.63
CA ASP A 95 10.40 38.47 11.70
C ASP A 95 9.21 37.63 11.17
N ASP A 96 9.42 36.92 10.06
CA ASP A 96 8.37 36.20 9.31
C ASP A 96 8.74 34.76 8.91
N VAL A 97 9.96 34.30 9.21
CA VAL A 97 10.43 32.93 8.94
C VAL A 97 10.93 32.24 10.22
N MET A 98 10.75 30.93 10.29
CA MET A 98 11.45 30.06 11.24
C MET A 98 12.12 28.91 10.49
N VAL A 99 13.31 28.49 10.92
CA VAL A 99 14.09 27.43 10.26
C VAL A 99 14.39 26.32 11.26
N PHE A 100 14.31 25.07 10.81
CA PHE A 100 14.62 23.89 11.59
C PHE A 100 15.38 22.86 10.76
N PHE A 101 16.34 22.18 11.37
CA PHE A 101 16.95 20.96 10.82
C PHE A 101 16.58 19.77 11.71
N ILE A 102 15.92 18.77 11.12
CA ILE A 102 15.70 17.45 11.68
C ILE A 102 16.76 16.50 11.11
N GLU A 103 17.64 15.98 11.98
CA GLU A 103 18.38 14.76 11.66
C GLU A 103 17.36 13.63 11.56
N GLY A 104 17.18 13.05 10.39
CA GLY A 104 16.02 12.21 10.13
C GLY A 104 16.29 10.71 9.98
N ASP A 105 17.53 10.26 10.18
CA ASP A 105 17.97 8.85 10.05
C ASP A 105 18.39 8.24 11.41
N ALA A 106 17.85 8.79 12.50
CA ALA A 106 18.10 8.39 13.88
C ALA A 106 19.59 8.37 14.30
N SER A 107 20.40 9.25 13.72
CA SER A 107 21.83 9.33 14.04
C SER A 107 22.07 9.90 15.44
N ALA A 108 22.95 9.25 16.21
CA ALA A 108 23.33 9.70 17.55
C ALA A 108 23.84 11.15 17.57
N LEU A 109 23.60 11.88 18.67
CA LEU A 109 24.05 13.27 18.85
C LEU A 109 25.55 13.48 18.55
N ALA A 110 26.39 12.49 18.85
CA ALA A 110 27.83 12.53 18.54
C ALA A 110 28.12 12.66 17.03
N CYS A 111 27.27 12.08 16.16
CA CYS A 111 27.38 12.15 14.71
C CYS A 111 27.12 13.57 14.20
N LEU A 112 26.10 14.25 14.76
CA LEU A 112 25.82 15.68 14.51
C LEU A 112 26.99 16.57 14.94
N GLN A 113 27.64 16.24 16.06
CA GLN A 113 28.87 16.90 16.54
C GLN A 113 30.13 16.57 15.71
N GLY A 114 30.01 15.94 14.54
CA GLY A 114 31.14 15.57 13.68
C GLY A 114 31.94 14.33 14.11
N ASN A 115 31.46 13.57 15.11
CA ASN A 115 32.20 12.45 15.70
C ASN A 115 31.65 11.08 15.26
N GLY A 116 32.25 10.51 14.22
CA GLY A 116 32.01 9.12 13.80
C GLY A 116 30.85 8.95 12.84
N CYS A 117 30.21 7.77 12.85
CA CYS A 117 28.98 7.44 12.10
C CYS A 117 29.03 7.58 10.56
N GLY A 118 30.18 7.95 9.97
CA GLY A 118 30.24 8.36 8.57
C GLY A 118 29.68 9.76 8.31
N THR A 119 29.56 10.60 9.35
CA THR A 119 29.13 12.00 9.21
C THR A 119 30.06 12.78 8.28
N GLN A 120 29.48 13.71 7.51
CA GLN A 120 30.23 14.57 6.59
C GLN A 120 31.01 15.69 7.33
N GLY A 121 30.57 16.07 8.52
CA GLY A 121 31.21 17.11 9.34
C GLY A 121 30.45 17.41 10.63
N ASP A 122 30.78 18.52 11.28
CA ASP A 122 30.05 19.06 12.43
C ASP A 122 28.88 19.92 11.93
N TRP A 123 27.66 19.49 12.23
CA TRP A 123 26.40 20.10 11.81
C TRP A 123 25.83 21.08 12.85
N LEU A 124 26.51 21.26 13.99
CA LEU A 124 26.07 22.13 15.08
C LEU A 124 26.92 23.40 15.16
N THR A 125 28.23 23.30 14.92
CA THR A 125 29.12 24.47 14.95
C THR A 125 28.88 25.39 13.75
N GLY A 126 28.27 26.54 14.01
CA GLY A 126 27.97 27.57 13.00
C GLY A 126 26.49 27.67 12.65
N THR A 127 25.71 26.61 12.89
CA THR A 127 24.27 26.55 12.61
C THR A 127 23.51 27.50 13.53
N PRO A 128 22.83 28.54 13.02
CA PRO A 128 22.22 29.57 13.89
C PRO A 128 20.83 29.16 14.40
N TYR A 129 20.17 28.24 13.69
CA TYR A 129 18.80 27.78 13.90
C TYR A 129 18.74 26.45 14.69
N PRO A 130 17.61 26.09 15.31
CA PRO A 130 17.51 24.87 16.12
C PRO A 130 17.70 23.59 15.29
N VAL A 131 18.47 22.66 15.87
CA VAL A 131 18.75 21.33 15.30
C VAL A 131 18.15 20.28 16.22
N PHE A 132 17.46 19.30 15.63
CA PHE A 132 16.85 18.17 16.33
C PHE A 132 17.62 16.89 16.08
N CYS A 133 18.05 16.24 17.17
CA CYS A 133 18.58 14.88 17.16
C CYS A 133 17.44 13.88 17.42
N THR A 134 17.38 12.79 16.64
CA THR A 134 16.27 11.81 16.64
C THR A 134 16.70 10.39 17.05
N ASP A 135 17.85 10.27 17.72
CA ASP A 135 18.47 9.00 18.16
C ASP A 135 17.69 8.17 19.20
N GLY A 136 16.47 8.58 19.54
CA GLY A 136 15.59 7.92 20.50
C GLY A 136 15.82 8.33 21.96
N THR A 137 16.79 9.21 22.26
CA THR A 137 17.05 9.65 23.64
C THR A 137 16.10 10.74 24.13
N VAL A 138 15.83 11.74 23.28
CA VAL A 138 14.93 12.87 23.55
C VAL A 138 13.80 12.90 22.51
N ASN A 139 14.16 12.89 21.23
CA ASN A 139 13.23 12.72 20.12
C ASN A 139 13.50 11.38 19.43
N ASN A 140 12.52 10.91 18.65
CA ASN A 140 12.66 9.79 17.72
C ASN A 140 12.44 10.27 16.27
N ASP A 141 12.67 9.37 15.32
CA ASP A 141 12.52 9.56 13.88
C ASP A 141 11.07 9.51 13.38
N ASN A 142 10.08 9.51 14.28
CA ASN A 142 8.66 9.48 13.90
C ASN A 142 8.28 10.65 12.97
N THR A 143 8.91 11.83 13.11
CA THR A 143 8.62 12.98 12.23
C THR A 143 9.02 12.70 10.78
N THR A 144 10.12 11.99 10.54
CA THR A 144 10.50 11.47 9.21
C THR A 144 9.39 10.61 8.62
N SER A 145 8.82 9.73 9.43
CA SER A 145 7.70 8.86 9.02
C SER A 145 6.39 9.63 8.80
N LEU A 146 6.08 10.63 9.63
CA LEU A 146 4.89 11.49 9.47
C LEU A 146 4.91 12.25 8.14
N TYR A 147 6.08 12.75 7.73
CA TYR A 147 6.28 13.48 6.46
C TYR A 147 6.59 12.54 5.28
N SER A 148 6.62 11.22 5.51
CA SER A 148 6.89 10.17 4.52
C SER A 148 8.17 10.40 3.70
N ILE A 149 9.22 10.93 4.34
CA ILE A 149 10.47 11.31 3.68
C ILE A 149 11.08 10.12 2.92
N ALA A 150 11.30 10.30 1.62
CA ALA A 150 11.73 9.24 0.71
C ALA A 150 13.21 9.34 0.32
N PHE A 151 13.83 10.52 0.46
CA PHE A 151 15.23 10.78 0.12
C PHE A 151 15.77 11.96 0.96
N TRP A 152 17.05 12.30 0.76
CA TRP A 152 17.75 13.31 1.55
C TRP A 152 18.63 14.18 0.64
N PRO A 153 18.66 15.53 0.81
CA PRO A 153 17.82 16.29 1.73
C PRO A 153 16.43 16.54 1.14
N THR A 154 15.40 16.55 1.98
CA THR A 154 14.05 17.01 1.63
C THR A 154 13.76 18.24 2.48
N VAL A 155 13.50 19.37 1.84
CA VAL A 155 13.23 20.64 2.53
C VAL A 155 11.81 21.08 2.21
N TYR A 156 10.97 21.25 3.23
CA TYR A 156 9.64 21.80 3.06
C TYR A 156 9.61 23.28 3.47
N MET A 157 8.82 24.07 2.73
CA MET A 157 8.30 25.36 3.21
C MET A 157 6.85 25.14 3.63
N ILE A 158 6.50 25.58 4.84
CA ILE A 158 5.19 25.38 5.45
C ILE A 158 4.61 26.76 5.77
N CYS A 159 3.43 27.06 5.23
CA CYS A 159 2.74 28.34 5.44
C CYS A 159 1.92 28.37 6.73
N PRO A 160 1.55 29.56 7.25
CA PRO A 160 0.68 29.71 8.43
C PRO A 160 -0.67 28.97 8.36
N ASP A 161 -1.20 28.79 7.15
CA ASP A 161 -2.41 27.97 6.89
C ASP A 161 -2.18 26.46 6.97
N ARG A 162 -0.98 26.03 7.39
CA ARG A 162 -0.53 24.65 7.56
C ARG A 162 -0.33 23.88 6.25
N THR A 163 -0.46 24.52 5.09
CA THR A 163 -0.08 23.91 3.81
C THR A 163 1.44 23.86 3.63
N LEU A 164 1.94 22.83 2.93
CA LEU A 164 3.37 22.65 2.63
C LEU A 164 3.64 22.59 1.12
N ILE A 165 4.86 22.98 0.73
CA ILE A 165 5.46 22.65 -0.56
C ILE A 165 6.90 22.15 -0.38
N GLU A 166 7.37 21.30 -1.29
CA GLU A 166 8.78 20.90 -1.35
C GLU A 166 9.64 22.06 -1.93
N ALA A 167 10.32 22.80 -1.06
CA ALA A 167 11.15 23.94 -1.42
C ALA A 167 12.48 23.54 -2.11
N GLY A 168 12.89 22.29 -1.96
CA GLY A 168 14.15 21.77 -2.48
C GLY A 168 15.38 22.50 -1.92
N GLN A 169 16.47 22.49 -2.68
CA GLN A 169 17.77 23.03 -2.26
C GLN A 169 18.03 24.43 -2.86
N SER A 170 17.10 25.36 -2.67
CA SER A 170 17.21 26.73 -3.21
C SER A 170 18.38 27.50 -2.58
N SER A 171 19.20 28.15 -3.39
CA SER A 171 20.28 29.03 -2.89
C SER A 171 19.77 30.38 -2.34
N SER A 172 18.47 30.66 -2.44
CA SER A 172 17.82 31.83 -1.82
C SER A 172 16.38 31.44 -1.45
N PRO A 173 16.17 30.68 -0.36
CA PRO A 173 14.86 30.13 -0.04
C PRO A 173 13.78 31.18 0.23
N TYR A 174 14.17 32.36 0.73
CA TYR A 174 13.22 33.47 0.98
C TYR A 174 12.48 33.91 -0.29
N SER A 175 13.08 33.73 -1.48
CA SER A 175 12.41 34.02 -2.76
C SER A 175 11.20 33.12 -3.08
N LEU A 176 11.00 32.04 -2.32
CA LEU A 176 9.84 31.15 -2.41
C LEU A 176 8.69 31.59 -1.48
N VAL A 177 8.98 32.43 -0.47
CA VAL A 177 8.00 32.84 0.55
C VAL A 177 6.88 33.63 -0.12
N SER A 178 5.72 33.02 -0.13
CA SER A 178 4.50 33.49 -0.80
C SER A 178 3.25 33.21 0.05
N CYS A 179 3.46 32.93 1.34
CA CYS A 179 2.43 32.57 2.29
C CYS A 179 1.59 33.78 2.71
N ASN A 180 0.28 33.56 2.90
CA ASN A 180 -0.58 34.49 3.61
C ASN A 180 -0.31 34.42 5.14
N PRO A 181 -0.54 35.50 5.90
CA PRO A 181 -0.45 35.49 7.36
C PRO A 181 -1.52 34.59 7.99
N ALA A 182 -1.42 34.36 9.31
CA ALA A 182 -2.40 33.57 10.05
C ALA A 182 -3.83 34.15 9.97
N ALA A 183 -4.82 33.29 10.22
CA ALA A 183 -6.24 33.56 10.07
C ALA A 183 -6.70 34.83 10.79
N THR A 184 -7.32 35.75 10.05
CA THR A 184 -7.91 36.98 10.61
C THR A 184 -9.41 37.12 10.33
N PHE A 185 -9.95 36.42 9.33
CA PHE A 185 -11.35 36.50 8.97
C PHE A 185 -12.24 35.69 9.92
N SER A 186 -13.45 36.21 10.18
CA SER A 186 -14.39 35.59 11.13
C SER A 186 -14.94 34.24 10.63
N ASN A 187 -15.41 34.18 9.39
CA ASN A 187 -15.79 32.94 8.73
C ASN A 187 -15.12 32.97 7.35
N ASP A 188 -14.41 31.91 7.01
CA ASP A 188 -13.58 31.81 5.81
C ASP A 188 -13.39 30.29 5.54
N PRO A 189 -14.19 29.69 4.65
CA PRO A 189 -14.05 28.31 4.22
C PRO A 189 -13.04 28.24 3.07
N ASN A 190 -12.22 27.21 3.07
CA ASN A 190 -11.26 26.95 2.00
C ASN A 190 -11.59 25.59 1.38
N VAL A 191 -11.55 25.49 0.05
CA VAL A 191 -11.59 24.21 -0.64
C VAL A 191 -10.20 23.92 -1.22
N MET A 192 -9.56 22.88 -0.70
CA MET A 192 -8.18 22.59 -1.06
C MET A 192 -8.04 22.12 -2.52
N LEU A 193 -6.81 22.13 -3.03
CA LEU A 193 -6.47 21.58 -4.34
C LEU A 193 -7.00 20.14 -4.48
N TYR A 194 -7.67 19.86 -5.61
CA TYR A 194 -8.31 18.57 -5.82
C TYR A 194 -7.29 17.44 -6.01
N SER A 195 -7.24 16.52 -5.04
CA SER A 195 -6.39 15.33 -5.03
C SER A 195 -7.17 14.01 -5.13
N GLY A 196 -8.49 14.10 -5.36
CA GLY A 196 -9.39 12.94 -5.46
C GLY A 196 -9.36 12.23 -6.83
N ALA A 197 -10.29 11.31 -7.03
CA ALA A 197 -10.41 10.56 -8.28
C ALA A 197 -10.78 11.47 -9.48
N SER A 198 -10.03 11.39 -10.57
CA SER A 198 -10.29 12.10 -11.84
C SER A 198 -10.77 11.16 -12.96
N ILE A 199 -10.83 9.85 -12.71
CA ILE A 199 -11.20 8.84 -13.70
C ILE A 199 -12.71 8.62 -13.67
N GLN A 200 -13.35 8.69 -14.82
CA GLN A 200 -14.76 8.38 -14.98
C GLN A 200 -14.98 6.86 -15.00
N CYS A 201 -16.00 6.36 -14.31
CA CYS A 201 -16.41 4.96 -14.36
C CYS A 201 -17.79 4.86 -15.03
N ASN A 202 -17.85 4.36 -16.27
CA ASN A 202 -19.07 4.33 -17.10
C ASN A 202 -19.81 5.68 -17.24
N GLY A 203 -19.07 6.79 -17.31
CA GLY A 203 -19.64 8.14 -17.37
C GLY A 203 -20.18 8.65 -16.03
N THR A 204 -19.75 8.07 -14.91
CA THR A 204 -20.01 8.58 -13.57
C THR A 204 -18.71 8.87 -12.81
N LEU A 205 -18.80 9.70 -11.77
CA LEU A 205 -17.72 9.99 -10.82
C LEU A 205 -18.33 10.43 -9.49
N ALA A 206 -17.74 10.02 -8.38
CA ALA A 206 -18.07 10.50 -7.05
C ALA A 206 -16.87 11.29 -6.50
N PRO A 207 -16.81 12.62 -6.68
CA PRO A 207 -15.69 13.43 -6.20
C PRO A 207 -15.67 13.47 -4.67
N VAL A 208 -14.47 13.54 -4.10
CA VAL A 208 -14.26 13.84 -2.69
C VAL A 208 -13.37 15.07 -2.62
N VAL A 209 -13.80 16.08 -1.87
CA VAL A 209 -13.03 17.33 -1.66
C VAL A 209 -12.65 17.49 -0.20
N THR A 210 -11.54 18.18 0.04
CA THR A 210 -11.13 18.57 1.38
C THR A 210 -11.59 19.99 1.65
N ILE A 211 -12.51 20.14 2.60
CA ILE A 211 -12.99 21.42 3.12
C ILE A 211 -12.15 21.77 4.34
N MET A 212 -11.72 23.02 4.44
CA MET A 212 -10.88 23.54 5.51
C MET A 212 -11.48 24.83 6.07
N ASN A 213 -11.30 25.09 7.36
CA ASN A 213 -11.71 26.35 7.97
C ASN A 213 -10.53 27.30 8.08
N ASN A 214 -10.39 28.28 7.18
CA ASN A 214 -9.40 29.34 7.31
C ASN A 214 -9.85 30.48 8.26
N GLY A 215 -11.09 30.42 8.78
CA GLY A 215 -11.64 31.42 9.70
C GLY A 215 -11.31 31.18 11.18
N ILE A 216 -11.38 32.27 11.97
CA ILE A 216 -11.15 32.24 13.43
C ILE A 216 -12.35 31.71 14.24
N ASN A 217 -13.57 31.77 13.69
CA ASN A 217 -14.71 31.06 14.28
C ASN A 217 -14.73 29.62 13.79
N ASN A 218 -15.29 28.71 14.57
CA ASN A 218 -15.50 27.34 14.11
C ASN A 218 -16.46 27.32 12.91
N LEU A 219 -16.08 26.62 11.84
CA LEU A 219 -16.94 26.37 10.69
C LEU A 219 -17.88 25.21 11.01
N THR A 220 -19.18 25.49 11.00
CA THR A 220 -20.26 24.55 11.35
C THR A 220 -21.14 24.19 10.17
N SER A 221 -21.15 25.00 9.11
CA SER A 221 -21.74 24.68 7.81
C SER A 221 -21.06 25.43 6.67
N VAL A 222 -21.10 24.87 5.47
CA VAL A 222 -20.70 25.54 4.22
C VAL A 222 -21.49 24.93 3.07
N ASP A 223 -21.92 25.74 2.11
CA ASP A 223 -22.53 25.26 0.86
C ASP A 223 -21.44 24.94 -0.15
N VAL A 224 -21.52 23.76 -0.76
CA VAL A 224 -20.56 23.27 -1.77
C VAL A 224 -21.29 23.07 -3.09
N GLU A 225 -20.99 23.92 -4.06
CA GLU A 225 -21.48 23.84 -5.43
C GLU A 225 -20.52 23.02 -6.29
N VAL A 226 -21.07 22.16 -7.16
CA VAL A 226 -20.32 21.35 -8.12
C VAL A 226 -20.87 21.63 -9.51
N ASP A 227 -20.04 22.22 -10.36
CA ASP A 227 -20.34 22.56 -11.74
C ASP A 227 -19.51 21.72 -12.71
N VAL A 228 -20.18 21.13 -13.70
CA VAL A 228 -19.53 20.40 -14.80
C VAL A 228 -19.71 21.17 -16.08
N THR A 229 -18.58 21.48 -16.72
CA THR A 229 -18.50 22.20 -17.99
C THR A 229 -17.80 21.33 -19.04
N GLY A 230 -18.42 21.21 -20.22
CA GLY A 230 -17.95 20.30 -21.27
C GLY A 230 -19.11 19.77 -22.11
N ASN A 231 -19.16 18.45 -22.29
CA ASN A 231 -20.21 17.79 -23.08
C ASN A 231 -21.49 17.55 -22.26
N THR A 232 -21.36 17.39 -20.95
CA THR A 232 -22.47 17.28 -19.98
C THR A 232 -22.71 18.61 -19.28
N THR A 233 -23.94 18.85 -18.83
CA THR A 233 -24.29 19.95 -17.93
C THR A 233 -24.82 19.36 -16.64
N PHE A 234 -24.08 19.56 -15.56
CA PHE A 234 -24.45 19.13 -14.21
C PHE A 234 -24.07 20.28 -13.26
N ASN A 235 -25.05 20.76 -12.51
CA ASN A 235 -24.87 21.71 -11.41
C ASN A 235 -25.65 21.15 -10.21
N THR A 236 -25.02 21.14 -9.04
CA THR A 236 -25.69 20.79 -7.79
C THR A 236 -25.03 21.52 -6.62
N THR A 237 -25.82 21.93 -5.64
CA THR A 237 -25.33 22.49 -4.38
C THR A 237 -25.70 21.55 -3.24
N VAL A 238 -24.73 21.22 -2.38
CA VAL A 238 -24.93 20.44 -1.16
C VAL A 238 -24.25 21.11 0.02
N SER A 239 -24.96 21.22 1.15
CA SER A 239 -24.39 21.79 2.37
C SER A 239 -23.63 20.73 3.16
N TRP A 240 -22.36 21.00 3.48
CA TRP A 240 -21.66 20.30 4.55
C TRP A 240 -22.08 20.90 5.91
N THR A 241 -22.14 20.06 6.94
CA THR A 241 -22.35 20.49 8.34
C THR A 241 -21.44 19.73 9.29
N GLY A 242 -20.90 20.41 10.30
CA GLY A 242 -20.00 19.79 11.27
C GLY A 242 -19.49 20.78 12.31
N ASN A 243 -18.21 20.67 12.66
CA ASN A 243 -17.50 21.59 13.55
C ASN A 243 -16.00 21.48 13.28
N LEU A 244 -15.43 22.43 12.52
CA LEU A 244 -14.00 22.54 12.26
C LEU A 244 -13.44 23.77 13.00
N SER A 245 -12.44 23.58 13.85
CA SER A 245 -11.64 24.70 14.38
C SER A 245 -10.76 25.31 13.29
N THR A 246 -10.12 26.45 13.56
CA THR A 246 -9.22 27.12 12.62
C THR A 246 -8.11 26.20 12.08
N TYR A 247 -7.95 26.24 10.76
CA TYR A 247 -7.18 25.36 9.88
C TYR A 247 -7.32 23.85 10.20
N GLN A 248 -8.48 23.43 10.72
CA GLN A 248 -8.89 22.02 10.69
C GLN A 248 -9.59 21.75 9.36
N SER A 249 -9.37 20.57 8.79
CA SER A 249 -9.99 20.14 7.54
C SER A 249 -10.75 18.82 7.69
N THR A 250 -11.59 18.51 6.69
CA THR A 250 -12.31 17.24 6.58
C THR A 250 -12.60 16.91 5.11
N ASN A 251 -12.69 15.61 4.82
CA ASN A 251 -13.09 15.13 3.50
C ASN A 251 -14.62 15.10 3.40
N PHE A 252 -15.16 15.70 2.34
CA PHE A 252 -16.58 15.73 2.04
C PHE A 252 -16.84 15.01 0.71
N VAL A 253 -17.71 14.00 0.77
CA VAL A 253 -18.12 13.21 -0.40
C VAL A 253 -19.25 13.94 -1.11
N LEU A 254 -19.03 14.27 -2.38
CA LEU A 254 -19.98 15.02 -3.20
C LEU A 254 -20.97 14.09 -3.91
N PRO A 255 -22.11 14.60 -4.39
CA PRO A 255 -23.05 13.82 -5.19
C PRO A 255 -22.37 13.20 -6.42
N THR A 256 -22.76 11.97 -6.75
CA THR A 256 -22.27 11.29 -7.94
C THR A 256 -22.70 12.05 -9.20
N ILE A 257 -21.71 12.56 -9.94
CA ILE A 257 -21.88 13.13 -11.27
C ILE A 257 -22.20 11.96 -12.21
N THR A 258 -23.17 12.12 -13.11
CA THR A 258 -23.60 11.07 -14.04
C THR A 258 -23.79 11.61 -15.45
N GLY A 259 -23.63 10.74 -16.45
CA GLY A 259 -23.82 11.06 -17.87
C GLY A 259 -22.57 11.59 -18.60
N MET A 260 -21.45 11.78 -17.89
CA MET A 260 -20.22 12.40 -18.40
C MET A 260 -19.69 11.74 -19.68
N GLN A 261 -19.23 12.55 -20.64
CA GLN A 261 -18.71 12.09 -21.93
C GLN A 261 -17.36 12.72 -22.27
N GLY A 262 -16.32 11.90 -22.46
CA GLY A 262 -15.00 12.37 -22.86
C GLY A 262 -14.32 13.19 -21.76
N TYR A 263 -13.52 14.19 -22.12
CA TYR A 263 -12.92 15.08 -21.13
C TYR A 263 -13.94 16.12 -20.67
N GLU A 264 -14.15 16.26 -19.36
CA GLU A 264 -15.05 17.24 -18.77
C GLU A 264 -14.36 17.96 -17.62
N PHE A 265 -14.59 19.27 -17.49
CA PHE A 265 -13.96 20.11 -16.48
C PHE A 265 -14.95 20.35 -15.33
N ILE A 266 -14.58 19.90 -14.13
CA ILE A 266 -15.37 20.00 -12.92
C ILE A 266 -14.79 21.14 -12.07
N MET A 267 -15.65 22.07 -11.71
CA MET A 267 -15.40 23.16 -10.77
C MET A 267 -16.17 22.90 -9.49
N ILE A 268 -15.53 23.18 -8.36
CA ILE A 268 -16.13 23.01 -7.04
C ILE A 268 -15.90 24.29 -6.25
N THR A 269 -16.99 24.88 -5.79
CA THR A 269 -17.01 26.19 -5.12
C THR A 269 -17.59 26.05 -3.72
N VAL A 270 -16.94 26.64 -2.71
CA VAL A 270 -17.49 26.79 -1.35
C VAL A 270 -18.07 28.18 -1.12
N SER A 271 -19.15 28.26 -0.33
CA SER A 271 -19.85 29.52 -0.04
C SER A 271 -20.71 29.44 1.23
N ASN A 272 -21.28 30.59 1.65
CA ASN A 272 -22.20 30.71 2.80
C ASN A 272 -21.67 30.07 4.11
N PRO A 273 -20.42 30.33 4.53
CA PRO A 273 -19.86 29.74 5.74
C PRO A 273 -20.68 30.15 6.97
N ASN A 274 -21.13 29.18 7.77
CA ASN A 274 -22.06 29.38 8.89
C ASN A 274 -23.38 30.10 8.52
N GLY A 275 -23.77 30.08 7.23
CA GLY A 275 -24.90 30.87 6.70
C GLY A 275 -24.63 32.39 6.67
N GLY A 276 -23.36 32.78 6.78
CA GLY A 276 -22.89 34.17 6.82
C GLY A 276 -22.14 34.60 5.55
N ILE A 277 -21.52 35.78 5.65
CA ILE A 277 -20.64 36.33 4.62
C ILE A 277 -19.24 35.74 4.76
N ASP A 278 -18.62 35.48 3.62
CA ASP A 278 -17.24 35.02 3.51
C ASP A 278 -16.20 36.13 3.70
N GLY A 279 -15.07 35.79 4.31
CA GLY A 279 -13.95 36.70 4.54
C GLY A 279 -13.02 36.83 3.36
N ASP A 280 -12.75 35.72 2.68
CA ASP A 280 -11.97 35.64 1.44
C ASP A 280 -12.82 34.92 0.38
N LEU A 281 -12.57 35.22 -0.90
CA LEU A 281 -13.23 34.56 -2.03
C LEU A 281 -12.19 33.90 -2.97
N THR A 282 -10.90 34.06 -2.69
CA THR A 282 -9.80 33.62 -3.56
C THR A 282 -9.41 32.16 -3.34
N ASN A 283 -9.74 31.61 -2.18
CA ASN A 283 -9.58 30.23 -1.72
C ASN A 283 -10.86 29.37 -1.87
N ASN A 284 -11.94 29.95 -2.41
CA ASN A 284 -13.25 29.29 -2.47
C ASN A 284 -13.44 28.32 -3.63
N VAL A 285 -12.45 28.16 -4.52
CA VAL A 285 -12.63 27.45 -5.80
C VAL A 285 -11.49 26.48 -6.06
N THR A 286 -11.85 25.22 -6.33
CA THR A 286 -10.94 24.18 -6.83
C THR A 286 -11.53 23.57 -8.11
N GLY A 287 -10.70 22.95 -8.94
CA GLY A 287 -11.18 22.34 -10.19
C GLY A 287 -10.22 21.34 -10.79
N PHE A 288 -10.76 20.42 -11.59
CA PHE A 288 -10.00 19.34 -12.22
C PHE A 288 -10.66 18.88 -13.51
N THR A 289 -9.88 18.25 -14.38
CA THR A 289 -10.40 17.62 -15.61
C THR A 289 -10.60 16.13 -15.34
N SER A 290 -11.82 15.64 -15.52
CA SER A 290 -12.10 14.21 -15.57
C SER A 290 -11.87 13.62 -16.96
N TYR A 291 -11.58 12.32 -17.03
CA TYR A 291 -11.32 11.63 -18.29
C TYR A 291 -11.80 10.16 -18.26
N PRO A 292 -12.18 9.60 -19.41
CA PRO A 292 -12.63 8.21 -19.50
C PRO A 292 -11.46 7.22 -19.35
N PRO A 293 -11.73 5.96 -18.98
CA PRO A 293 -10.69 4.94 -18.83
C PRO A 293 -9.87 4.75 -20.11
N GLY A 294 -8.56 4.59 -19.96
CA GLY A 294 -7.65 4.21 -21.05
C GLY A 294 -7.16 5.34 -21.97
N LEU A 295 -7.52 6.61 -21.73
CA LEU A 295 -7.03 7.76 -22.52
C LEU A 295 -6.00 8.67 -21.83
N GLY A 296 -5.67 8.44 -20.55
CA GLY A 296 -4.66 9.21 -19.81
C GLY A 296 -3.41 8.39 -19.49
N ASN A 297 -2.21 9.01 -19.55
CA ASN A 297 -0.95 8.44 -19.04
C ASN A 297 0.15 9.53 -18.95
N PRO A 298 1.07 9.51 -17.95
CA PRO A 298 1.06 8.86 -16.62
C PRO A 298 1.19 9.88 -15.45
N PRO A 299 1.03 9.50 -14.17
CA PRO A 299 0.63 8.20 -13.59
C PRO A 299 -0.71 8.36 -12.80
N SER A 300 -1.18 7.49 -11.89
CA SER A 300 -0.70 6.16 -11.46
C SER A 300 -1.83 5.10 -11.39
N GLN A 301 -3.11 5.49 -11.24
CA GLN A 301 -4.22 4.54 -11.10
C GLN A 301 -4.83 4.21 -12.47
N GLY A 302 -4.74 2.94 -12.88
CA GLY A 302 -5.49 2.46 -14.04
C GLY A 302 -6.94 2.14 -13.71
N GLN A 303 -7.73 1.81 -14.72
CA GLN A 303 -9.01 1.10 -14.52
C GLN A 303 -8.79 -0.12 -13.61
N ILE A 304 -9.73 -0.38 -12.69
CA ILE A 304 -9.71 -1.59 -11.87
C ILE A 304 -9.57 -2.83 -12.76
N THR A 305 -8.60 -3.68 -12.46
CA THR A 305 -8.38 -4.95 -13.13
C THR A 305 -8.57 -6.10 -12.15
N ALA A 306 -9.15 -7.19 -12.64
CA ALA A 306 -9.28 -8.45 -11.89
C ALA A 306 -8.29 -9.49 -12.42
N SER A 307 -7.95 -10.47 -11.59
CA SER A 307 -7.28 -11.69 -12.02
C SER A 307 -7.66 -12.85 -11.09
N ILE A 308 -7.75 -14.07 -11.64
CA ILE A 308 -8.03 -15.29 -10.86
C ILE A 308 -6.75 -16.13 -10.75
N THR A 309 -6.23 -16.27 -9.53
CA THR A 309 -5.24 -17.27 -9.15
C THR A 309 -5.95 -18.54 -8.65
N GLN A 310 -5.31 -19.70 -8.82
CA GLN A 310 -5.86 -21.00 -8.42
C GLN A 310 -4.82 -21.76 -7.59
N ASN A 311 -5.26 -22.33 -6.46
CA ASN A 311 -4.47 -23.26 -5.66
C ASN A 311 -5.36 -24.46 -5.28
N GLY A 312 -5.10 -25.63 -5.89
CA GLY A 312 -6.00 -26.79 -5.81
C GLY A 312 -7.41 -26.43 -6.32
N ASN A 313 -8.41 -26.61 -5.46
CA ASN A 313 -9.80 -26.23 -5.72
C ASN A 313 -10.16 -24.81 -5.25
N SER A 314 -9.20 -24.06 -4.68
CA SER A 314 -9.40 -22.67 -4.26
C SER A 314 -9.15 -21.72 -5.42
N LEU A 315 -10.07 -20.79 -5.66
CA LEU A 315 -9.92 -19.66 -6.58
C LEU A 315 -9.86 -18.37 -5.77
N THR A 316 -8.84 -17.56 -6.00
CA THR A 316 -8.68 -16.24 -5.36
C THR A 316 -8.72 -15.16 -6.43
N ALA A 317 -9.67 -14.23 -6.29
CA ALA A 317 -9.74 -13.02 -7.08
C ALA A 317 -8.79 -11.97 -6.52
N ASN A 318 -8.02 -11.32 -7.39
CA ASN A 318 -7.08 -10.27 -7.01
C ASN A 318 -7.43 -9.02 -7.81
N ALA A 319 -7.77 -7.95 -7.09
CA ALA A 319 -7.98 -6.62 -7.66
C ALA A 319 -6.64 -5.89 -7.76
N ALA A 320 -6.47 -5.11 -8.81
CA ALA A 320 -5.37 -4.15 -8.95
C ALA A 320 -5.91 -2.84 -9.55
N ASN A 321 -5.30 -1.72 -9.16
CA ASN A 321 -5.65 -0.35 -9.56
C ASN A 321 -7.02 0.19 -9.10
N GLY A 322 -7.79 -0.55 -8.29
CA GLY A 322 -8.98 -0.03 -7.62
C GLY A 322 -8.73 0.32 -6.14
N SER A 323 -9.76 0.83 -5.46
CA SER A 323 -9.75 1.11 -4.02
C SER A 323 -10.48 0.04 -3.20
N SER A 324 -9.83 -0.52 -2.19
CA SER A 324 -10.47 -1.42 -1.20
C SER A 324 -11.49 -0.66 -0.31
N PRO A 325 -12.60 -1.26 0.17
CA PRO A 325 -13.03 -2.65 0.03
C PRO A 325 -13.50 -3.03 -1.38
N TYR A 326 -13.35 -4.31 -1.71
CA TYR A 326 -13.77 -4.89 -2.98
C TYR A 326 -15.01 -5.78 -2.80
N ILE A 327 -15.99 -5.63 -3.68
CA ILE A 327 -17.16 -6.50 -3.80
C ILE A 327 -16.89 -7.50 -4.92
N TYR A 328 -16.91 -8.79 -4.58
CA TYR A 328 -16.62 -9.89 -5.51
C TYR A 328 -17.92 -10.51 -6.02
N THR A 329 -18.21 -10.35 -7.31
CA THR A 329 -19.36 -10.99 -7.96
C THR A 329 -18.89 -12.17 -8.78
N TRP A 330 -18.99 -13.37 -8.20
CA TRP A 330 -18.64 -14.63 -8.84
C TRP A 330 -19.82 -15.23 -9.63
N SER A 331 -19.51 -15.91 -10.74
CA SER A 331 -20.49 -16.74 -11.44
C SER A 331 -20.94 -17.93 -10.60
N ASN A 332 -21.98 -18.63 -11.07
CA ASN A 332 -22.48 -19.88 -10.49
C ASN A 332 -23.00 -19.75 -9.04
N GLY A 333 -23.30 -18.53 -8.56
CA GLY A 333 -23.90 -18.28 -7.25
C GLY A 333 -22.98 -18.50 -6.06
N LEU A 334 -21.66 -18.36 -6.26
CA LEU A 334 -20.67 -18.48 -5.19
C LEU A 334 -20.71 -17.29 -4.21
N PRO A 335 -20.18 -17.43 -2.98
CA PRO A 335 -20.11 -16.34 -2.01
C PRO A 335 -19.33 -15.12 -2.53
N SER A 336 -19.71 -13.93 -2.09
CA SER A 336 -19.08 -12.66 -2.44
C SER A 336 -17.77 -12.40 -1.67
N THR A 337 -16.90 -13.42 -1.61
CA THR A 337 -15.61 -13.39 -0.91
C THR A 337 -14.46 -13.37 -1.91
N GLN A 338 -13.32 -12.79 -1.50
CA GLN A 338 -12.11 -12.74 -2.34
C GLN A 338 -11.65 -14.13 -2.78
N THR A 339 -11.74 -15.10 -1.87
CA THR A 339 -11.41 -16.50 -2.10
C THR A 339 -12.69 -17.33 -2.02
N VAL A 340 -12.86 -18.25 -2.98
CA VAL A 340 -13.97 -19.21 -3.06
C VAL A 340 -13.42 -20.60 -3.37
N THR A 341 -14.07 -21.65 -2.88
CA THR A 341 -13.66 -23.05 -3.11
C THR A 341 -14.81 -23.82 -3.77
N PRO A 342 -14.94 -23.80 -5.11
CA PRO A 342 -16.03 -24.49 -5.79
C PRO A 342 -15.88 -26.02 -5.68
N THR A 343 -17.01 -26.72 -5.58
CA THR A 343 -17.07 -28.18 -5.36
C THR A 343 -17.23 -28.99 -6.65
N VAL A 344 -17.36 -28.34 -7.80
CA VAL A 344 -17.55 -28.95 -9.12
C VAL A 344 -16.52 -28.38 -10.10
N GLY A 345 -16.02 -29.19 -11.03
CA GLY A 345 -15.16 -28.70 -12.12
C GLY A 345 -15.99 -27.93 -13.15
N GLY A 346 -15.49 -26.80 -13.64
CA GLY A 346 -16.24 -25.93 -14.54
C GLY A 346 -15.58 -24.59 -14.83
N SER A 347 -16.29 -23.75 -15.58
CA SER A 347 -15.87 -22.37 -15.85
C SER A 347 -16.42 -21.44 -14.78
N TYR A 348 -15.54 -20.65 -14.17
CA TYR A 348 -15.85 -19.66 -13.14
C TYR A 348 -15.38 -18.28 -13.60
N SER A 349 -16.27 -17.29 -13.61
CA SER A 349 -15.90 -15.90 -13.83
C SER A 349 -16.09 -15.06 -12.58
N VAL A 350 -15.30 -13.99 -12.47
CA VAL A 350 -15.45 -12.97 -11.43
C VAL A 350 -15.47 -11.59 -12.07
N VAL A 351 -16.32 -10.74 -11.52
CA VAL A 351 -16.30 -9.29 -11.69
C VAL A 351 -16.01 -8.70 -10.32
N ILE A 352 -15.07 -7.76 -10.24
CA ILE A 352 -14.75 -7.04 -9.01
C ILE A 352 -15.25 -5.61 -9.14
N GLU A 353 -15.99 -5.15 -8.15
CA GLU A 353 -16.34 -3.74 -7.95
C GLU A 353 -15.48 -3.20 -6.80
N ASP A 354 -14.90 -2.02 -6.97
CA ASP A 354 -14.12 -1.35 -5.91
C ASP A 354 -14.98 -0.40 -5.07
N ALA A 355 -14.39 0.20 -4.04
CA ALA A 355 -15.07 1.15 -3.16
C ALA A 355 -15.61 2.40 -3.86
N ASN A 356 -15.14 2.69 -5.09
CA ASN A 356 -15.58 3.82 -5.91
C ASN A 356 -16.72 3.42 -6.88
N GLY A 357 -17.19 2.16 -6.84
CA GLY A 357 -18.19 1.62 -7.78
C GLY A 357 -17.62 1.33 -9.18
N CYS A 358 -16.30 1.32 -9.34
CA CYS A 358 -15.65 1.00 -10.60
C CYS A 358 -15.60 -0.52 -10.76
N ILE A 359 -16.01 -1.02 -11.93
CA ILE A 359 -16.25 -2.45 -12.19
C ILE A 359 -15.21 -2.99 -13.17
N SER A 360 -14.59 -4.14 -12.84
CA SER A 360 -13.61 -4.81 -13.69
C SER A 360 -14.26 -5.53 -14.86
N ASP A 361 -13.49 -5.76 -15.94
CA ASP A 361 -13.87 -6.76 -16.94
C ASP A 361 -14.05 -8.15 -16.30
N PRO A 362 -14.98 -8.99 -16.83
CA PRO A 362 -15.21 -10.33 -16.31
C PRO A 362 -14.05 -11.28 -16.66
N VAL A 363 -13.27 -11.68 -15.65
CA VAL A 363 -12.16 -12.62 -15.84
C VAL A 363 -12.63 -14.04 -15.58
N THR A 364 -12.26 -14.98 -16.47
CA THR A 364 -12.73 -16.37 -16.43
C THR A 364 -11.58 -17.34 -16.16
N ARG A 365 -11.81 -18.37 -15.33
CA ARG A 365 -10.91 -19.47 -15.04
C ARG A 365 -11.64 -20.81 -15.15
N ILE A 366 -11.02 -21.79 -15.81
CA ILE A 366 -11.51 -23.17 -15.81
C ILE A 366 -10.89 -23.91 -14.63
N LEU A 367 -11.72 -24.33 -13.68
CA LEU A 367 -11.34 -25.19 -12.57
C LEU A 367 -11.52 -26.65 -13.00
N THR A 368 -10.42 -27.39 -13.10
CA THR A 368 -10.44 -28.86 -13.25
C THR A 368 -10.31 -29.50 -11.87
N ILE A 369 -11.41 -30.01 -11.32
CA ILE A 369 -11.35 -30.84 -10.12
C ILE A 369 -10.85 -32.23 -10.52
N SER A 370 -9.57 -32.47 -10.27
CA SER A 370 -9.03 -33.83 -10.27
C SER A 370 -9.46 -34.51 -8.97
N THR A 371 -10.19 -35.62 -9.06
CA THR A 371 -10.45 -36.50 -7.91
C THR A 371 -9.20 -37.33 -7.58
N GLY A 372 -8.11 -36.64 -7.28
CA GLY A 372 -6.86 -37.20 -6.78
C GLY A 372 -6.86 -37.12 -5.26
N VAL A 373 -7.10 -38.26 -4.60
CA VAL A 373 -7.04 -38.38 -3.14
C VAL A 373 -5.63 -38.03 -2.66
N GLU A 374 -5.50 -37.01 -1.80
CA GLU A 374 -4.27 -36.82 -1.03
C GLU A 374 -4.13 -37.98 -0.04
N ASN A 375 -3.06 -38.75 -0.21
CA ASN A 375 -2.81 -40.01 0.45
C ASN A 375 -2.31 -39.79 1.88
N PRO A 376 -3.08 -40.09 2.94
CA PRO A 376 -2.53 -40.13 4.29
C PRO A 376 -1.67 -41.40 4.42
N ASN A 377 -0.56 -41.34 5.17
CA ASN A 377 0.48 -42.36 5.14
C ASN A 377 0.11 -43.66 5.88
N TYR A 378 -0.74 -44.50 5.29
CA TYR A 378 -1.10 -45.83 5.81
C TYR A 378 -0.30 -46.99 5.17
N VAL A 379 0.37 -46.71 4.05
CA VAL A 379 1.24 -47.64 3.31
C VAL A 379 2.55 -46.94 2.96
N ASN A 380 3.48 -46.86 3.92
CA ASN A 380 4.73 -46.13 3.72
C ASN A 380 5.69 -46.92 2.82
N GLY A 381 6.41 -46.24 1.92
CA GLY A 381 7.43 -46.86 1.06
C GLY A 381 6.92 -47.89 0.06
N LEU A 382 5.64 -47.87 -0.35
CA LEU A 382 5.07 -48.84 -1.29
C LEU A 382 5.87 -48.90 -2.61
N ASN A 383 6.54 -50.02 -2.86
CA ASN A 383 7.31 -50.26 -4.07
C ASN A 383 6.94 -51.58 -4.74
N ILE A 384 7.14 -51.63 -6.06
CA ILE A 384 6.97 -52.83 -6.88
C ILE A 384 8.20 -52.92 -7.78
N TYR A 385 8.98 -54.00 -7.67
CA TYR A 385 10.19 -54.16 -8.48
C TYR A 385 10.47 -55.64 -8.84
N PRO A 386 11.00 -55.92 -10.06
CA PRO A 386 11.11 -54.98 -11.18
C PRO A 386 9.72 -54.55 -11.67
N ASN A 387 9.62 -53.32 -12.21
CA ASN A 387 8.41 -52.79 -12.83
C ASN A 387 8.83 -51.80 -13.94
N PRO A 388 8.74 -52.16 -15.23
CA PRO A 388 8.15 -53.40 -15.76
C PRO A 388 8.83 -54.68 -15.27
N SER A 389 8.07 -55.76 -15.17
CA SER A 389 8.56 -57.12 -14.95
C SER A 389 8.30 -57.97 -16.19
N GLU A 390 9.03 -59.09 -16.30
CA GLU A 390 8.64 -60.18 -17.19
C GLU A 390 7.39 -60.89 -16.63
N ASP A 391 7.58 -61.71 -15.59
CA ASP A 391 6.51 -62.55 -15.03
C ASP A 391 6.37 -62.44 -13.50
N VAL A 392 7.42 -61.95 -12.81
CA VAL A 392 7.57 -62.06 -11.34
C VAL A 392 8.06 -60.74 -10.76
N PHE A 393 7.38 -60.22 -9.76
CA PHE A 393 7.70 -58.95 -9.12
C PHE A 393 7.56 -59.05 -7.60
N THR A 394 8.28 -58.19 -6.88
CA THR A 394 8.23 -58.07 -5.43
C THR A 394 7.47 -56.81 -5.05
N ILE A 395 6.45 -56.96 -4.19
CA ILE A 395 5.73 -55.89 -3.52
C ILE A 395 6.39 -55.66 -2.16
N THR A 396 6.73 -54.41 -1.82
CA THR A 396 7.25 -54.04 -0.50
C THR A 396 6.56 -52.81 0.05
N PHE A 397 6.24 -52.77 1.34
CA PHE A 397 5.83 -51.55 2.06
C PHE A 397 6.12 -51.69 3.56
N ASN A 398 6.00 -50.58 4.30
CA ASN A 398 6.03 -50.57 5.76
C ASN A 398 4.67 -50.13 6.32
N SER A 399 4.14 -50.91 7.27
CA SER A 399 3.01 -50.52 8.11
C SER A 399 3.54 -49.94 9.43
N GLU A 400 3.12 -48.72 9.77
CA GLU A 400 3.47 -48.06 11.03
C GLU A 400 2.40 -48.26 12.12
N LYS A 401 1.28 -48.92 11.79
CA LYS A 401 0.13 -49.13 12.66
C LYS A 401 -0.53 -50.47 12.37
N ALA A 402 -0.79 -51.27 13.40
CA ALA A 402 -1.53 -52.52 13.27
C ALA A 402 -2.95 -52.26 12.71
N GLN A 403 -3.23 -52.78 11.51
CA GLN A 403 -4.53 -52.69 10.84
C GLN A 403 -4.73 -53.82 9.81
N GLY A 404 -5.93 -53.97 9.27
CA GLY A 404 -6.22 -54.86 8.15
C GLY A 404 -5.62 -54.37 6.83
N TYR A 405 -5.14 -55.30 6.01
CA TYR A 405 -4.72 -55.03 4.62
C TYR A 405 -5.32 -56.08 3.69
N ASN A 406 -6.05 -55.64 2.66
CA ASN A 406 -6.48 -56.45 1.53
C ASN A 406 -5.64 -56.03 0.31
N LEU A 407 -4.69 -56.87 -0.11
CA LEU A 407 -3.94 -56.67 -1.35
C LEU A 407 -4.69 -57.34 -2.50
N SER A 408 -4.74 -56.70 -3.67
CA SER A 408 -5.28 -57.25 -4.91
C SER A 408 -4.43 -56.85 -6.12
N VAL A 409 -4.20 -57.76 -7.07
CA VAL A 409 -3.65 -57.40 -8.38
C VAL A 409 -4.71 -57.62 -9.45
N LEU A 410 -5.00 -56.56 -10.20
CA LEU A 410 -6.13 -56.43 -11.11
C LEU A 410 -5.64 -56.26 -12.56
N ASN A 411 -6.36 -56.84 -13.52
CA ASN A 411 -6.21 -56.47 -14.94
C ASN A 411 -6.98 -55.18 -15.27
N VAL A 412 -6.83 -54.66 -16.50
CA VAL A 412 -7.52 -53.44 -16.96
C VAL A 412 -9.05 -53.54 -17.00
N LEU A 413 -9.62 -54.75 -16.88
CA LEU A 413 -11.07 -54.99 -16.81
C LEU A 413 -11.58 -55.07 -15.36
N GLY A 414 -10.69 -54.97 -14.35
CA GLY A 414 -11.04 -55.09 -12.93
C GLY A 414 -11.12 -56.53 -12.41
N GLU A 415 -10.63 -57.52 -13.17
CA GLU A 415 -10.57 -58.92 -12.72
C GLU A 415 -9.41 -59.12 -11.74
N VAL A 416 -9.69 -59.71 -10.56
CA VAL A 416 -8.70 -60.00 -9.52
C VAL A 416 -7.91 -61.27 -9.88
N LEU A 417 -6.62 -61.12 -10.11
CA LEU A 417 -5.70 -62.21 -10.50
C LEU A 417 -4.90 -62.77 -9.31
N TYR A 418 -4.70 -61.93 -8.29
CA TYR A 418 -4.05 -62.28 -7.04
C TYR A 418 -4.71 -61.49 -5.92
N THR A 419 -4.87 -62.10 -4.75
CA THR A 419 -5.25 -61.37 -3.53
C THR A 419 -4.61 -62.01 -2.30
N GLU A 420 -4.26 -61.19 -1.31
CA GLU A 420 -3.79 -61.63 0.00
C GLU A 420 -4.34 -60.71 1.09
N LYS A 421 -4.83 -61.30 2.18
CA LYS A 421 -5.35 -60.57 3.33
C LYS A 421 -4.44 -60.72 4.53
N LEU A 422 -4.06 -59.60 5.13
CA LEU A 422 -3.34 -59.52 6.40
C LEU A 422 -4.29 -58.94 7.45
N ASN A 423 -4.35 -59.54 8.64
CA ASN A 423 -5.11 -59.02 9.77
C ASN A 423 -4.13 -58.44 10.80
N ASP A 424 -4.46 -57.28 11.37
CA ASP A 424 -3.69 -56.60 12.44
C ASP A 424 -2.18 -56.43 12.15
N PHE A 425 -1.82 -56.18 10.88
CA PHE A 425 -0.43 -56.19 10.43
C PHE A 425 0.32 -54.87 10.72
N ILE A 426 1.51 -54.99 11.29
CA ILE A 426 2.45 -53.89 11.55
C ILE A 426 3.88 -54.31 11.19
N GLY A 427 4.68 -53.37 10.68
CA GLY A 427 6.06 -53.57 10.26
C GLY A 427 6.25 -53.72 8.75
N VAL A 428 7.42 -54.24 8.35
CA VAL A 428 7.83 -54.31 6.94
C VAL A 428 7.25 -55.55 6.25
N TYR A 429 6.46 -55.32 5.20
CA TYR A 429 5.96 -56.34 4.30
C TYR A 429 6.87 -56.47 3.07
N SER A 430 7.15 -57.70 2.65
CA SER A 430 7.83 -58.02 1.40
C SER A 430 7.32 -59.35 0.86
N LYS A 431 6.80 -59.37 -0.37
CA LYS A 431 6.22 -60.56 -1.00
C LYS A 431 6.49 -60.59 -2.49
N GLN A 432 6.95 -61.74 -2.98
CA GLN A 432 7.08 -61.99 -4.41
C GLN A 432 5.76 -62.59 -4.95
N VAL A 433 5.29 -62.05 -6.07
CA VAL A 433 4.08 -62.49 -6.79
C VAL A 433 4.46 -62.85 -8.22
N SER A 434 3.94 -63.97 -8.72
CA SER A 434 4.08 -64.40 -10.12
C SER A 434 2.77 -64.27 -10.86
N LEU A 435 2.83 -63.72 -12.07
CA LEU A 435 1.73 -63.65 -13.03
C LEU A 435 2.10 -64.33 -14.37
N SER A 436 3.02 -65.30 -14.35
CA SER A 436 3.53 -66.02 -15.54
C SER A 436 2.46 -66.67 -16.44
N ASN A 437 1.24 -66.85 -15.93
CA ASN A 437 0.12 -67.45 -16.65
C ASN A 437 -0.80 -66.41 -17.33
N TYR A 438 -0.47 -65.11 -17.21
CA TYR A 438 -1.26 -64.00 -17.72
C TYR A 438 -0.50 -63.25 -18.83
N SER A 439 -1.24 -62.51 -19.67
CA SER A 439 -0.66 -61.80 -20.83
C SER A 439 0.27 -60.66 -20.43
N LYS A 440 1.26 -60.34 -21.27
CA LYS A 440 2.08 -59.14 -21.09
C LYS A 440 1.23 -57.89 -21.33
N ALA A 441 0.90 -57.16 -20.26
CA ALA A 441 -0.07 -56.08 -20.25
C ALA A 441 0.14 -55.12 -19.05
N ILE A 442 -0.69 -54.08 -18.97
CA ILE A 442 -0.79 -53.21 -17.80
C ILE A 442 -1.71 -53.87 -16.77
N TYR A 443 -1.27 -53.85 -15.51
CA TYR A 443 -1.98 -54.32 -14.33
C TYR A 443 -1.99 -53.23 -13.26
N PHE A 444 -2.84 -53.38 -12.25
CA PHE A 444 -2.88 -52.49 -11.10
C PHE A 444 -2.73 -53.31 -9.82
N LEU A 445 -1.71 -53.01 -9.03
CA LEU A 445 -1.70 -53.38 -7.61
C LEU A 445 -2.61 -52.40 -6.88
N GLU A 446 -3.45 -52.96 -6.03
CA GLU A 446 -4.35 -52.27 -5.14
C GLU A 446 -4.12 -52.77 -3.72
N ILE A 447 -4.08 -51.85 -2.76
CA ILE A 447 -4.03 -52.18 -1.34
C ILE A 447 -5.12 -51.35 -0.66
N GLU A 448 -6.12 -52.03 -0.12
CA GLU A 448 -7.15 -51.47 0.73
C GLU A 448 -6.82 -51.75 2.20
N THR A 449 -6.99 -50.76 3.06
CA THR A 449 -6.80 -50.85 4.51
C THR A 449 -8.05 -50.30 5.21
N ASP A 450 -8.12 -50.42 6.54
CA ASP A 450 -9.22 -49.86 7.33
C ASP A 450 -9.35 -48.33 7.21
N GLU A 451 -8.32 -47.64 6.68
CA GLU A 451 -8.22 -46.18 6.62
C GLU A 451 -8.19 -45.63 5.17
N GLY A 452 -8.00 -46.46 4.14
CA GLY A 452 -7.98 -45.99 2.75
C GLY A 452 -7.55 -47.02 1.70
N ARG A 453 -7.38 -46.59 0.45
CA ARG A 453 -7.05 -47.45 -0.70
C ARG A 453 -5.98 -46.79 -1.56
N VAL A 454 -4.88 -47.51 -1.82
CA VAL A 454 -3.78 -47.06 -2.69
C VAL A 454 -3.66 -47.96 -3.91
N ASN A 455 -3.50 -47.33 -5.08
CA ASN A 455 -3.36 -48.01 -6.37
C ASN A 455 -1.99 -47.69 -7.00
N LYS A 456 -1.31 -48.70 -7.54
CA LYS A 456 -0.02 -48.56 -8.21
C LYS A 456 0.03 -49.38 -9.50
N LYS A 457 0.36 -48.72 -10.60
CA LYS A 457 0.50 -49.36 -11.92
C LYS A 457 1.65 -50.37 -11.90
N LEU A 458 1.37 -51.57 -12.40
CA LEU A 458 2.30 -52.64 -12.71
C LEU A 458 2.30 -52.85 -14.23
N VAL A 459 3.44 -53.18 -14.81
CA VAL A 459 3.57 -53.56 -16.22
C VAL A 459 4.24 -54.92 -16.30
N LEU A 460 3.59 -55.87 -16.98
CA LEU A 460 4.25 -57.06 -17.50
C LEU A 460 4.58 -56.79 -18.97
N GLN A 461 5.82 -57.06 -19.37
CA GLN A 461 6.31 -56.93 -20.75
C GLN A 461 6.93 -58.23 -21.24
#